data_AF-A0A1E1WGJ8-F1
#
_entry.id   AF-A0A1E1WGJ8-F1
#
_cell.length_a   1.000
_cell.length_b   1.000
_cell.length_c   1.000
_cell.angle_alpha   90.00
_cell.angle_beta   90.00
_cell.angle_gamma   90.00
#
_symmetry.space_group_name_H-M   'P 1'
#
loop_
_entity.id
_entity.type
_entity.pdbx_description
1 polymer ?
#
loop_
_entity_poly.entity_id
_entity_poly.type
_entity_poly.pdbx_seq_one_letter_code
_entity_poly.pdbx_strand_id
1 'polypeptide(L)'
;SRPDVRVVTAGLEPQAFTDLFDTWAEHDDAAEANIAHGYKAGEVLSGACELSRLSSCDAVLPLAALQRRPLPDHVDPHHLERHLSSPDFLVRTIKEQKSLSPANYL
;
A
#
# COMPACT_ATOMS: atom_id res chain seq x y z
N SER A 1 15.19 -19.42 -12.64
CA SER A 1 15.09 -18.01 -12.19
C SER A 1 13.65 -17.76 -11.75
N ARG A 2 13.41 -16.84 -10.82
CA ARG A 2 12.04 -16.32 -10.63
C ARG A 2 11.63 -15.56 -11.89
N PRO A 3 10.36 -15.66 -12.34
CA PRO A 3 9.89 -14.89 -13.49
C PRO A 3 9.98 -13.39 -13.19
N ASP A 4 10.38 -12.59 -14.17
CA ASP A 4 10.26 -11.13 -14.11
C ASP A 4 8.81 -10.78 -14.40
N VAL A 5 8.08 -10.35 -13.37
CA VAL A 5 6.65 -10.04 -13.44
C VAL A 5 6.48 -8.54 -13.31
N ARG A 6 5.72 -7.97 -14.24
CA ARG A 6 5.41 -6.54 -14.32
C ARG A 6 3.90 -6.36 -14.19
N VAL A 7 3.49 -5.33 -13.46
CA VAL A 7 2.09 -4.95 -13.31
C VAL A 7 1.87 -3.64 -14.04
N VAL A 8 0.83 -3.60 -14.87
CA VAL A 8 0.36 -2.41 -15.60
C VAL A 8 -1.08 -2.13 -15.21
N THR A 9 -1.49 -0.87 -15.33
CA THR A 9 -2.83 -0.42 -14.96
C THR A 9 -3.73 -0.37 -16.18
N ALA A 10 -4.94 -0.93 -16.08
CA ALA A 10 -5.89 -0.98 -17.18
C ALA A 10 -6.29 0.43 -17.67
N GLY A 11 -6.28 0.63 -18.99
CA GLY A 11 -6.52 1.94 -19.63
C GLY A 11 -5.37 2.95 -19.46
N LEU A 12 -4.28 2.56 -18.79
CA LEU A 12 -3.10 3.38 -18.53
C LEU A 12 -1.82 2.61 -18.87
N GLU A 13 -1.92 1.62 -19.75
CA GLU A 13 -0.83 0.76 -20.15
C GLU A 13 0.26 1.55 -20.89
N PRO A 14 1.54 1.16 -20.76
CA PRO A 14 2.59 1.72 -21.60
C PRO A 14 2.45 1.24 -23.05
N GLN A 15 2.88 2.04 -24.02
CA GLN A 15 2.86 1.67 -25.44
C GLN A 15 3.58 0.34 -25.71
N ALA A 16 4.72 0.09 -25.06
CA ALA A 16 5.46 -1.16 -25.21
C ALA A 16 4.66 -2.41 -24.78
N PHE A 17 3.59 -2.26 -23.99
CA PHE A 17 2.68 -3.34 -23.61
C PHE A 17 1.58 -3.53 -24.66
N THR A 18 0.96 -2.45 -25.14
CA THR A 18 -0.11 -2.52 -26.15
C THR A 18 0.43 -3.01 -27.50
N ASP A 19 1.69 -2.67 -27.83
CA ASP A 19 2.42 -3.16 -29.02
C ASP A 19 2.65 -4.68 -29.03
N LEU A 20 2.45 -5.38 -27.91
CA LEU A 20 2.56 -6.84 -27.84
C LEU A 20 1.36 -7.57 -28.46
N PHE A 21 0.30 -6.83 -28.81
CA PHE A 21 -0.94 -7.37 -29.32
C PHE A 21 -1.21 -6.88 -30.75
N ASP A 22 -1.65 -7.79 -31.62
CA ASP A 22 -2.00 -7.45 -33.01
C ASP A 22 -3.16 -6.45 -33.09
N THR A 23 -4.04 -6.47 -32.09
CA THR A 23 -5.14 -5.52 -31.92
C THR A 23 -5.26 -5.15 -30.45
N TRP A 24 -5.36 -3.85 -30.18
CA TRP A 24 -5.61 -3.31 -28.86
C TRP A 24 -6.78 -2.33 -28.93
N ALA A 25 -7.65 -2.35 -27.93
CA ALA A 25 -8.77 -1.43 -27.81
C ALA A 25 -8.52 -0.52 -26.60
N GLU A 26 -8.69 0.78 -26.81
CA GLU A 26 -8.61 1.74 -25.71
C GLU A 26 -9.83 1.60 -24.80
N HIS A 27 -9.58 1.63 -23.49
CA HIS A 27 -10.59 1.52 -22.44
C HIS A 27 -10.57 2.79 -21.61
N ASP A 28 -11.09 3.88 -22.18
CA ASP A 28 -11.11 5.21 -21.56
C ASP A 28 -11.87 5.22 -20.23
N ASP A 29 -12.89 4.37 -20.07
CA ASP A 29 -13.64 4.20 -18.83
C ASP A 29 -12.75 3.65 -17.69
N ALA A 30 -11.90 2.68 -18.01
CA ALA A 30 -10.91 2.16 -17.08
C ALA A 30 -9.80 3.20 -16.79
N ALA A 31 -9.38 3.95 -17.81
CA ALA A 31 -8.39 5.02 -17.68
C ALA A 31 -8.86 6.11 -16.71
N GLU A 32 -10.07 6.64 -16.91
CA GLU A 32 -10.67 7.66 -16.05
C GLU A 32 -10.79 7.19 -14.60
N ALA A 33 -11.30 5.97 -14.39
CA ALA A 33 -11.41 5.39 -13.06
C ALA A 33 -10.05 5.29 -12.36
N ASN A 34 -9.02 4.80 -13.06
CA ASN A 34 -7.70 4.61 -12.47
C ASN A 34 -6.96 5.94 -12.24
N ILE A 35 -7.12 6.94 -13.11
CA ILE A 35 -6.60 8.30 -12.88
C ILE A 35 -7.25 8.91 -11.63
N ALA A 36 -8.56 8.72 -11.44
CA ALA A 36 -9.26 9.19 -10.24
C ALA A 36 -8.73 8.53 -8.94
N HIS A 37 -8.20 7.30 -9.04
CA HIS A 37 -7.51 6.60 -7.95
C HIS A 37 -6.02 6.95 -7.80
N GLY A 38 -5.49 7.84 -8.65
CA GLY A 38 -4.12 8.36 -8.56
C GLY A 38 -3.08 7.56 -9.33
N TYR A 39 -3.48 6.58 -10.14
CA TYR A 39 -2.56 5.87 -11.02
C TYR A 39 -2.09 6.75 -12.18
N LYS A 40 -0.89 6.49 -12.69
CA LYS A 40 -0.27 7.27 -13.76
C LYS A 40 -0.18 6.49 -15.06
N ALA A 41 -0.45 7.18 -16.17
CA ALA A 41 -0.31 6.62 -17.51
C ALA A 41 1.13 6.11 -17.76
N GLY A 42 1.25 4.89 -18.28
CA GLY A 42 2.52 4.25 -18.62
C GLY A 42 3.35 3.80 -17.42
N GLU A 43 2.82 3.90 -16.20
CA GLU A 43 3.51 3.39 -15.01
C GLU A 43 3.56 1.87 -15.03
N VAL A 44 4.73 1.32 -14.69
CA VAL A 44 4.92 -0.13 -14.63
C VAL A 44 5.57 -0.50 -13.31
N LEU A 45 4.86 -1.30 -12.54
CA LEU A 45 5.28 -1.72 -11.21
C LEU A 45 5.93 -3.10 -11.25
N SER A 46 6.85 -3.34 -10.30
CA SER A 46 7.37 -4.68 -10.07
C SER A 46 6.29 -5.54 -9.44
N GLY A 47 5.99 -6.70 -10.04
CA GLY A 47 5.03 -7.65 -9.48
C GLY A 47 5.44 -8.16 -8.11
N ALA A 48 6.75 -8.27 -7.82
CA ALA A 48 7.23 -8.65 -6.50
C ALA A 48 6.93 -7.56 -5.45
N CYS A 49 7.12 -6.28 -5.80
CA CYS A 49 6.80 -5.16 -4.90
C CYS A 49 5.30 -5.04 -4.68
N GLU A 50 4.51 -5.13 -5.76
CA GLU A 50 3.06 -5.00 -5.70
C GLU A 50 2.42 -6.16 -4.94
N LEU A 51 2.86 -7.39 -5.18
CA LEU A 51 2.43 -8.55 -4.39
C LEU A 51 2.81 -8.40 -2.92
N SER A 52 4.01 -7.90 -2.63
CA SER A 52 4.43 -7.66 -1.24
C SER A 52 3.56 -6.60 -0.56
N ARG A 53 3.21 -5.52 -1.28
CA ARG A 53 2.32 -4.45 -0.80
C ARG A 53 0.91 -4.97 -0.50
N LEU A 54 0.34 -5.76 -1.43
CA LEU A 54 -0.99 -6.35 -1.25
C LEU A 54 -1.00 -7.38 -0.12
N SER A 55 0.02 -8.23 -0.05
CA SER A 55 0.15 -9.25 1.00
C SER A 55 0.48 -8.64 2.37
N SER A 56 1.13 -7.47 2.41
CA SER A 56 1.46 -6.78 3.65
C SER A 56 0.31 -5.94 4.21
N CYS A 57 -0.67 -5.56 3.39
CA CYS A 57 -1.92 -4.98 3.89
C CYS A 57 -2.69 -5.95 4.79
N ASP A 58 -2.48 -7.27 4.65
CA ASP A 58 -3.04 -8.30 5.53
C ASP A 58 -2.07 -8.73 6.64
N ALA A 59 -0.81 -8.28 6.60
CA ALA A 59 0.21 -8.67 7.54
C ALA A 59 0.12 -7.82 8.82
N VAL A 60 -0.41 -8.47 9.85
CA VAL A 60 -0.44 -7.97 11.21
C VAL A 60 0.98 -7.95 11.80
N LEU A 61 1.56 -6.76 11.95
CA LEU A 61 2.85 -6.52 12.59
C LEU A 61 2.67 -6.05 14.05
N PRO A 62 3.55 -6.49 14.97
CA PRO A 62 3.56 -5.96 16.33
C PRO A 62 4.03 -4.50 16.33
N LEU A 63 3.49 -3.68 17.24
CA LEU A 63 3.82 -2.24 17.34
C LEU A 63 5.32 -1.94 17.36
N ALA A 64 6.12 -2.78 18.01
CA ALA A 64 7.57 -2.63 18.11
C ALA A 64 8.28 -2.70 16.74
N ALA A 65 7.72 -3.44 15.78
CA ALA A 65 8.26 -3.52 14.42
C ALA A 65 8.03 -2.22 13.63
N LEU A 66 6.87 -1.57 13.82
CA LEU A 66 6.52 -0.29 13.18
C LEU A 66 7.24 0.92 13.80
N GLN A 67 7.75 0.77 15.02
CA GLN A 67 8.54 1.81 15.71
C GLN A 67 10.02 1.83 15.30
N ARG A 68 10.53 0.75 14.68
CA ARG A 68 11.93 0.69 14.24
C ARG A 68 12.13 1.44 12.91
N ARG A 69 13.36 1.94 12.70
CA ARG A 69 13.80 2.58 11.46
C ARG A 69 15.08 1.89 10.95
N PRO A 70 15.25 1.70 9.62
CA PRO A 70 14.28 1.97 8.57
C PRO A 70 13.02 1.09 8.71
N LEU A 71 11.88 1.60 8.22
CA LEU A 71 10.66 0.80 8.19
C LEU A 71 10.87 -0.41 7.27
N PRO A 72 10.23 -1.55 7.55
CA PRO A 72 10.23 -2.66 6.59
C PRO A 72 9.71 -2.18 5.24
N ASP A 73 10.32 -2.64 4.15
CA ASP A 73 10.05 -2.14 2.78
C ASP A 73 8.57 -2.24 2.35
N HIS A 74 7.82 -3.12 3.00
CA HIS A 74 6.41 -3.41 2.72
C HIS A 74 5.44 -2.66 3.64
N VAL A 75 5.92 -1.82 4.54
CA VAL A 75 5.10 -1.03 5.47
C VAL A 75 4.85 0.35 4.86
N ASP A 76 3.58 0.70 4.68
CA ASP A 76 3.21 2.04 4.24
C ASP A 76 3.51 3.07 5.36
N PRO A 77 4.46 4.00 5.16
CA PRO A 77 4.83 4.97 6.18
C PRO A 77 3.71 5.98 6.48
N HIS A 78 2.75 6.17 5.56
CA HIS A 78 1.63 7.09 5.75
C HIS A 78 0.47 6.46 6.52
N HIS A 79 0.44 5.13 6.65
CA HIS A 79 -0.69 4.41 7.22
C HIS A 79 -0.29 3.18 8.05
N LEU A 80 0.57 3.41 9.05
CA LEU A 80 1.09 2.37 9.94
C LEU A 80 -0.02 1.61 10.68
N GLU A 81 -1.17 2.24 10.93
CA GLU A 81 -2.34 1.67 11.60
C GLU A 81 -2.95 0.48 10.86
N ARG A 82 -2.81 0.40 9.53
CA ARG A 82 -3.30 -0.74 8.74
C ARG A 82 -2.50 -2.02 8.96
N HIS A 83 -1.29 -1.90 9.52
CA HIS A 83 -0.39 -3.01 9.78
C HIS A 83 -0.39 -3.46 11.25
N LEU A 84 -1.27 -2.92 12.11
CA LEU A 84 -1.30 -3.27 13.54
C LEU A 84 -2.21 -4.47 13.84
N SER A 85 -1.78 -5.31 14.77
CA SER A 85 -2.63 -6.36 15.36
C SER A 85 -3.77 -5.76 16.18
N SER A 86 -4.96 -6.37 16.16
CA SER A 86 -6.12 -5.92 16.96
C SER A 86 -5.81 -5.72 18.47
N PRO A 87 -4.97 -6.54 19.13
CA PRO A 87 -4.53 -6.28 20.51
C PRO A 87 -3.67 -5.01 20.67
N ASP A 88 -2.79 -4.70 19.70
CA ASP A 88 -1.91 -3.52 19.76
C ASP A 88 -2.62 -2.21 19.42
N PHE A 89 -3.68 -2.27 18.60
CA PHE A 89 -4.58 -1.13 18.35
C PHE A 89 -5.20 -0.62 19.67
N LEU A 90 -5.62 -1.53 20.54
CA LEU A 90 -6.20 -1.21 21.86
C LEU A 90 -5.19 -0.59 22.83
N VAL A 91 -3.94 -1.05 22.82
CA VAL A 91 -2.87 -0.48 23.67
C VAL A 91 -2.55 0.97 23.29
N ARG A 92 -2.65 1.32 21.99
CA ARG A 92 -2.45 2.69 21.51
C ARG A 92 -3.56 3.63 22.02
N THR A 93 -4.82 3.21 21.93
CA THR A 93 -5.97 3.97 22.45
C THR A 93 -5.92 4.15 23.96
N ILE A 94 -5.48 3.15 24.73
CA ILE A 94 -5.38 3.26 26.19
C ILE A 94 -4.24 4.22 26.61
N LYS A 95 -3.13 4.25 25.86
CA LYS A 95 -2.03 5.18 26.15
C LYS A 95 -2.38 6.64 25.86
N GLU A 96 -3.11 6.92 24.77
CA GLU A 96 -3.58 8.29 24.50
C GLU A 96 -4.60 8.76 25.54
N GLN A 97 -5.58 7.94 25.91
CA GLN A 97 -6.55 8.28 26.95
C GLN A 97 -5.90 8.53 28.33
N LYS A 98 -4.81 7.80 28.66
CA LYS A 98 -4.08 7.99 29.92
C LYS A 98 -3.23 9.27 29.95
N SER A 99 -2.80 9.78 28.79
CA SER A 99 -2.08 11.06 28.68
C SER A 99 -3.00 12.29 28.71
N LEU A 100 -4.31 12.12 28.52
CA LEU A 100 -5.31 13.20 28.55
C LEU A 100 -6.05 13.33 29.91
N SER A 101 -5.65 12.61 30.95
CA SER A 101 -6.25 12.79 32.29
C SER A 101 -5.51 13.86 33.11
N PRO A 102 -6.15 15.00 33.43
CA PRO A 102 -5.59 16.00 34.35
C PRO A 102 -5.81 15.52 35.78
N ALA A 103 -5.02 14.55 36.24
CA ALA A 103 -4.99 14.11 37.63
C ALA A 103 -3.66 14.47 38.32
N ASN A 104 -3.07 15.61 37.95
CA ASN A 104 -2.06 16.30 38.75
C ASN A 104 -2.68 17.58 39.35
N TYR A 105 -3.58 17.39 40.31
CA TYR A 105 -3.90 18.39 41.32
C TYR A 105 -3.94 17.65 42.67
N LEU A 106 -2.77 17.43 43.24
CA LEU A 106 -2.55 17.32 44.68
C LEU A 106 -1.40 18.26 45.03
#